data_AF-A0A3D5YJ47-F1
#
_entry.id   AF-A0A3D5YJ47-F1
#
_cell.length_a   1.000
_cell.length_b   1.000
_cell.length_c   1.000
_cell.angle_alpha   90.00
_cell.angle_beta   90.00
_cell.angle_gamma   90.00
#
_symmetry.space_group_name_H-M   'P 1'
#
loop_
_entity.id
_entity.type
_entity.pdbx_description
1 polymer ?
#
loop_
_entity_poly.entity_id
_entity_poly.type
_entity_poly.pdbx_seq_one_letter_code
_entity_poly.pdbx_strand_id
1 'polypeptide(L)'
;MNKRPFLLIGLVVSLLAFNACDTTLAPEVAYITIDTLTVNANAAQGTSSSKLTTVWIEQNGQQLGAFIPPCTIPLLAGEDQTLRIIPGININGSFAQRNQYEMLS
;
A
#
# COMPACT_ATOMS: atom_id res chain seq x y z
N MET A 1 -16.87 36.84 43.57
CA MET A 1 -16.42 36.44 42.21
C MET A 1 -17.61 35.88 41.44
N ASN A 2 -18.04 36.60 40.39
CA ASN A 2 -19.17 36.18 39.57
C ASN A 2 -18.75 34.98 38.70
N LYS A 3 -19.30 33.79 38.95
CA LYS A 3 -18.95 32.55 38.21
C LYS A 3 -19.65 32.41 36.85
N ARG A 4 -20.61 33.29 36.56
CA ARG A 4 -21.38 33.35 35.30
C ARG A 4 -20.54 33.38 34.00
N PRO A 5 -19.47 34.20 33.87
CA PRO A 5 -18.65 34.20 32.65
C PRO A 5 -17.85 32.89 32.48
N PHE A 6 -17.42 32.26 33.58
CA PHE A 6 -16.70 30.99 33.53
C PHE A 6 -17.60 29.84 33.04
N LEU A 7 -18.87 29.85 33.44
CA LEU A 7 -19.87 28.88 32.98
C LEU A 7 -20.20 29.06 31.49
N LEU A 8 -20.30 30.29 31.01
CA LEU A 8 -20.52 30.60 29.59
C LEU A 8 -19.34 30.16 28.71
N ILE A 9 -18.11 30.39 29.15
CA ILE A 9 -16.91 29.93 28.43
C ILE A 9 -16.86 28.40 28.36
N GLY A 10 -17.16 27.71 29.47
CA GLY A 10 -17.23 26.25 29.50
C GLY A 10 -18.27 25.67 28.53
N LEU A 11 -19.44 26.31 28.42
CA LEU A 11 -20.49 25.91 27.49
C LEU A 11 -20.04 26.06 26.02
N VAL A 12 -19.41 27.19 25.69
CA VAL A 12 -18.92 27.47 24.33
C VAL A 12 -17.82 26.48 23.91
N VAL A 13 -16.88 26.16 24.80
CA VAL A 13 -15.83 25.16 24.54
C VAL A 13 -16.44 23.76 24.34
N SER A 14 -17.45 23.40 25.14
CA SER A 14 -18.15 22.12 24.97
C SER A 14 -18.88 22.03 23.63
N LEU A 15 -19.51 23.12 23.17
CA LEU A 15 -20.20 23.17 21.87
C LEU A 15 -19.24 23.06 20.68
N LEU A 16 -18.04 23.64 20.78
CA LEU A 16 -17.02 23.57 19.72
C LEU A 16 -16.44 22.15 19.58
N ALA A 17 -16.40 21.37 20.65
CA ALA A 17 -15.85 20.00 20.66
C ALA A 17 -16.68 18.97 19.87
N PHE A 18 -17.93 19.28 19.49
CA PHE A 18 -18.82 18.34 18.78
C PHE A 18 -18.71 18.37 17.25
N ASN A 19 -17.81 19.16 16.66
CA ASN A 19 -17.69 19.31 15.19
C ASN A 19 -16.69 18.35 14.51
N ALA A 20 -16.18 17.33 15.21
CA ALA A 20 -15.13 16.44 14.68
C ALA A 20 -15.68 15.22 13.90
N CYS A 21 -16.95 15.23 13.50
CA CYS A 21 -17.54 14.11 12.77
C CYS A 21 -17.10 14.15 11.31
N ASP A 22 -16.30 13.15 10.89
CA ASP A 22 -15.93 12.96 9.50
C ASP A 22 -17.01 12.13 8.78
N THR A 23 -17.70 12.77 7.84
CA THR A 23 -18.75 12.14 7.01
C THR A 23 -18.26 11.85 5.59
N THR A 24 -16.95 11.94 5.35
CA THR A 24 -16.41 11.61 4.02
C THR A 24 -16.61 10.14 3.71
N LEU A 25 -17.04 9.87 2.47
CA LEU A 25 -17.20 8.50 2.00
C LEU A 25 -15.81 7.86 1.88
N ALA A 26 -15.68 6.63 2.38
CA ALA A 26 -14.46 5.87 2.22
C ALA A 26 -14.17 5.64 0.72
N PRO A 27 -12.90 5.67 0.31
CA PRO A 27 -12.52 5.37 -1.07
C PRO A 27 -12.91 3.92 -1.39
N GLU A 28 -13.34 3.71 -2.64
CA GLU A 28 -13.64 2.37 -3.15
C GLU A 28 -12.34 1.55 -3.28
N VAL A 29 -12.45 0.23 -3.04
CA VAL A 29 -11.29 -0.68 -2.97
C VAL A 29 -11.41 -1.77 -4.01
N ALA A 30 -10.33 -1.99 -4.76
CA ALA A 30 -10.14 -3.14 -5.65
C ALA A 30 -9.10 -4.10 -5.05
N TYR A 31 -9.12 -5.37 -5.47
CA TYR A 31 -8.17 -6.37 -4.99
C TYR A 31 -7.44 -7.03 -6.15
N ILE A 32 -6.12 -7.16 -6.00
CA ILE A 32 -5.31 -8.02 -6.86
C ILE A 32 -4.84 -9.23 -6.06
N THR A 33 -4.98 -10.41 -6.65
CA THR A 33 -4.47 -11.67 -6.09
C THR A 33 -3.29 -12.12 -6.92
N ILE A 34 -2.19 -12.43 -6.23
CA ILE A 34 -0.95 -12.94 -6.84
C ILE A 34 -0.66 -14.27 -6.18
N ASP A 35 -0.82 -15.35 -6.95
CA ASP A 35 -0.62 -16.72 -6.47
C ASP A 35 0.85 -17.12 -6.49
N THR A 36 1.53 -16.91 -7.63
CA THR A 36 2.90 -17.37 -7.86
C THR A 36 3.69 -16.40 -8.71
N LEU A 37 5.02 -16.42 -8.58
CA LEU A 37 5.95 -15.68 -9.45
C LEU A 37 6.77 -16.68 -10.26
N THR A 38 6.81 -16.49 -11.58
CA THR A 38 7.57 -17.34 -12.51
C THR A 38 8.36 -16.49 -13.49
N VAL A 39 9.58 -16.91 -13.80
CA VAL A 39 10.39 -16.31 -14.87
C VAL A 39 10.24 -17.18 -16.12
N ASN A 40 9.91 -16.57 -17.26
CA ASN A 40 9.91 -17.24 -18.55
C ASN A 40 11.11 -16.73 -19.36
N ALA A 41 12.11 -17.59 -19.57
CA ALA A 41 13.36 -17.24 -20.22
C ALA A 41 13.48 -17.99 -21.54
N ASN A 42 13.92 -17.31 -22.59
CA ASN A 42 14.22 -17.94 -23.87
C ASN A 42 15.66 -18.51 -23.90
N ALA A 43 15.99 -19.23 -24.97
CA ALA A 43 17.29 -19.90 -25.13
C ALA A 43 18.51 -18.93 -25.07
N ALA A 44 18.32 -17.65 -25.38
CA ALA A 44 19.37 -16.63 -25.30
C ALA A 44 19.47 -15.95 -23.91
N GLN A 45 18.50 -16.20 -23.01
CA GLN A 45 18.39 -15.54 -21.70
C GLN A 45 18.81 -16.44 -20.52
N GLY A 46 19.22 -17.68 -20.79
CA GLY A 46 19.58 -18.66 -19.76
C GLY A 46 18.36 -19.44 -19.24
N THR A 47 18.45 -19.97 -18.01
CA THR A 47 17.39 -20.83 -17.45
C THR A 47 16.26 -20.01 -16.83
N SER A 48 15.05 -20.56 -16.82
CA SER A 48 13.88 -20.02 -16.10
C SER A 48 13.94 -20.17 -14.57
N SER A 49 15.05 -20.67 -14.02
CA SER A 49 15.23 -20.80 -12.57
C SER A 49 15.31 -19.41 -11.93
N SER A 50 14.49 -19.16 -10.90
CA SER A 50 14.46 -17.87 -10.21
C SER A 50 14.19 -18.05 -8.71
N LYS A 51 14.65 -17.08 -7.92
CA LYS A 51 14.42 -17.00 -6.47
C LYS A 51 13.59 -15.77 -6.11
N LEU A 52 12.59 -15.46 -6.92
CA LEU A 52 11.66 -14.38 -6.66
C LEU A 52 10.86 -14.72 -5.40
N THR A 53 11.03 -13.91 -4.36
CA THR A 53 10.40 -14.14 -3.05
C THR A 53 9.35 -13.09 -2.73
N THR A 54 9.39 -11.95 -3.41
CA THR A 54 8.49 -10.85 -3.17
C THR A 54 8.02 -10.18 -4.44
N VAL A 55 6.93 -9.45 -4.31
CA VAL A 55 6.40 -8.56 -5.33
C VAL A 55 6.19 -7.19 -4.70
N TRP A 56 6.76 -6.16 -5.30
CA TRP A 56 6.55 -4.78 -4.89
C TRP A 56 5.46 -4.18 -5.77
N ILE A 57 4.48 -3.54 -5.14
CA ILE A 57 3.38 -2.91 -5.83
C ILE A 57 3.49 -1.40 -5.65
N GLU A 58 3.32 -0.70 -6.77
CA GLU A 58 3.09 0.74 -6.78
C GLU A 58 1.78 1.03 -7.51
N GLN A 59 1.02 1.99 -6.99
CA GLN A 59 -0.19 2.51 -7.60
C GLN A 59 0.00 4.01 -7.86
N ASN A 60 -0.15 4.43 -9.11
CA ASN A 60 -0.01 5.83 -9.54
C ASN A 60 1.32 6.47 -9.09
N GLY A 61 2.42 5.70 -9.15
CA GLY A 61 3.74 6.16 -8.72
C GLY A 61 3.94 6.24 -7.20
N GLN A 62 2.97 5.79 -6.39
CA GLN A 62 3.11 5.63 -4.94
C GLN A 62 3.37 4.17 -4.58
N GLN A 63 4.42 3.94 -3.81
CA GLN A 63 4.78 2.59 -3.37
C GLN A 63 3.88 2.13 -2.23
N LEU A 64 3.12 1.06 -2.46
CA LEU A 64 2.27 0.42 -1.45
C LEU A 64 3.07 -0.50 -0.55
N GLY A 65 4.08 -1.18 -1.10
CA GLY A 65 5.00 -2.02 -0.34
C GLY A 65 5.36 -3.33 -1.05
N ALA A 66 6.00 -4.21 -0.28
CA ALA A 66 6.49 -5.50 -0.75
C ALA A 66 5.74 -6.66 -0.09
N PHE A 67 5.15 -7.52 -0.92
CA PHE A 67 4.28 -8.62 -0.53
C PHE A 67 4.92 -9.97 -0.89
N ILE A 68 4.54 -11.04 -0.18
CA ILE A 68 5.05 -12.40 -0.39
C ILE A 68 3.89 -13.25 -0.90
N PRO A 69 3.94 -13.74 -2.14
CA PRO A 69 2.92 -14.65 -2.68
C PRO A 69 2.86 -16.00 -1.93
N PRO A 70 1.68 -16.65 -1.85
CA PRO A 70 0.40 -16.17 -2.36
C PRO A 70 -0.14 -15.00 -1.51
N CYS A 71 -0.63 -13.94 -2.14
CA CYS A 71 -1.11 -12.76 -1.43
C CYS A 71 -2.26 -12.04 -2.16
N THR A 72 -3.08 -11.35 -1.37
CA THR A 72 -4.16 -10.48 -1.84
C THR A 72 -3.86 -9.06 -1.35
N ILE A 73 -3.85 -8.11 -2.27
CA ILE A 73 -3.39 -6.74 -2.02
C ILE A 73 -4.56 -5.78 -2.31
N PRO A 74 -5.00 -4.97 -1.32
CA PRO A 74 -6.00 -3.94 -1.55
C PRO A 74 -5.38 -2.76 -2.31
N LEU A 75 -6.13 -2.24 -3.26
CA LEU A 75 -5.79 -1.11 -4.13
C LEU A 75 -6.93 -0.10 -4.10
N LEU A 76 -6.65 1.16 -4.39
CA LEU A 76 -7.72 2.14 -4.63
C LEU A 76 -8.43 1.77 -5.95
N ALA A 77 -9.75 1.63 -5.91
CA ALA A 77 -10.54 1.46 -7.12
C ALA A 77 -10.72 2.81 -7.83
N GLY A 78 -10.94 2.75 -9.14
CA GLY A 78 -11.18 3.93 -9.97
C GLY A 78 -10.80 3.67 -11.43
N GLU A 79 -11.08 4.66 -12.27
CA GLU A 79 -10.65 4.67 -13.66
C GLU A 79 -9.19 5.17 -13.77
N ASP A 80 -8.52 4.83 -14.88
CA ASP A 80 -7.16 5.28 -15.23
C ASP A 80 -6.08 5.04 -14.17
N GLN A 81 -6.20 3.97 -13.39
CA GLN A 81 -5.20 3.56 -12.40
C GLN A 81 -3.99 2.89 -13.07
N THR A 82 -2.79 3.36 -12.75
CA THR A 82 -1.55 2.74 -13.22
C THR A 82 -0.94 1.89 -12.12
N LEU A 83 -0.74 0.60 -12.39
CA LEU A 83 -0.09 -0.34 -11.46
C LEU A 83 1.29 -0.71 -11.99
N ARG A 84 2.32 -0.57 -11.14
CA ARG A 84 3.66 -1.09 -11.39
C ARG A 84 3.91 -2.28 -10.48
N ILE A 85 4.16 -3.44 -11.09
CA ILE A 85 4.42 -4.71 -10.40
C ILE A 85 5.89 -5.04 -10.61
N ILE A 86 6.66 -5.06 -9.53
CA ILE A 86 8.11 -5.21 -9.60
C ILE A 86 8.50 -6.48 -8.85
N PRO A 87 9.12 -7.48 -9.52
CA PRO A 87 9.59 -8.67 -8.85
C PRO A 87 10.71 -8.32 -7.86
N GLY A 88 10.77 -9.03 -6.75
CA GLY A 88 11.74 -8.79 -5.68
C GLY A 88 12.39 -10.08 -5.19
N ILE A 89 13.62 -9.92 -4.71
CA ILE A 89 14.41 -11.00 -4.10
C ILE A 89 14.86 -10.58 -2.70
N ASN A 90 14.96 -11.53 -1.79
CA ASN A 90 15.60 -11.32 -0.49
C ASN A 90 17.12 -11.26 -0.68
N ILE A 91 17.77 -10.25 -0.11
CA ILE A 91 19.22 -10.10 -0.17
C ILE A 91 19.84 -10.96 0.94
N ASN A 92 20.89 -11.72 0.60
CA ASN A 92 21.70 -12.49 1.55
C ASN A 92 20.91 -13.49 2.43
N GLY A 93 19.73 -13.95 1.98
CA GLY A 93 18.89 -14.85 2.77
C GLY A 93 18.29 -14.25 4.03
N SER A 94 18.48 -12.95 4.27
CA SER A 94 17.85 -12.23 5.38
C SER A 94 16.46 -11.77 4.97
N PHE A 95 15.44 -12.17 5.72
CA PHE A 95 14.07 -11.72 5.51
C PHE A 95 13.93 -10.19 5.69
N ALA A 96 14.82 -9.59 6.48
CA ALA A 96 14.78 -8.17 6.80
C ALA A 96 15.33 -7.26 5.68
N GLN A 97 16.00 -7.82 4.67
CA GLN A 97 16.65 -7.03 3.63
C GLN A 97 16.13 -7.43 2.25
N ARG A 98 15.37 -6.52 1.61
CA ARG A 98 14.66 -6.77 0.36
C ARG A 98 15.09 -5.75 -0.70
N ASN A 99 15.40 -6.22 -1.90
CA ASN A 99 15.68 -5.35 -3.05
C ASN A 99 14.59 -5.51 -4.11
N GLN A 100 14.31 -4.40 -4.80
CA GLN A 100 13.54 -4.40 -6.04
C GLN A 100 14.43 -4.92 -7.17
N TYR A 101 13.90 -5.83 -7.99
CA TYR A 101 14.53 -6.26 -9.22
C TYR A 101 13.78 -5.60 -10.38
N GLU A 102 14.21 -4.40 -10.77
CA GLU A 102 13.63 -3.74 -11.93
C GLU A 102 14.01 -4.50 -13.20
N MET A 103 13.01 -4.94 -13.94
CA MET A 103 13.22 -5.45 -15.29
C MET A 103 13.45 -4.24 -16.19
N LEU A 104 14.70 -4.02 -16.59
CA LEU A 104 15.02 -3.02 -17.62
C LEU A 104 14.35 -3.49 -18.93
N SER A 105 13.40 -2.68 -19.43
CA SER A 105 12.76 -2.86 -20.73
C SER A 105 13.70 -2.48 -21.87
#